data_AF-A0A3B9HMC2-F1
#
_entry.id   AF-A0A3B9HMC2-F1
#
_cell.length_a   1.000
_cell.length_b   1.000
_cell.length_c   1.000
_cell.angle_alpha   90.00
_cell.angle_beta   90.00
_cell.angle_gamma   90.00
#
_symmetry.space_group_name_H-M   'P 1'
#
loop_
_entity.id
_entity.type
_entity.pdbx_description
1 polymer ?
#
loop_
_entity_poly.entity_id
_entity_poly.type
_entity_poly.pdbx_seq_one_letter_code
_entity_poly.pdbx_strand_id
1 'polypeptide(L)'
;MEQSLPKHDCSKFVEQVFLVLDGEMSEEETNLFIQDIERCSHCLQHYNIEKELKAFLANREERKCCSETLRVSIMQQISDLSDQESL
;
A
#
# COMPACT_ATOMS: atom_id res chain seq x y z
N MET A 1 4.03 23.01 19.39
CA MET A 1 4.21 21.55 19.39
C MET A 1 5.29 21.24 18.37
N GLU A 2 6.54 21.21 18.82
CA GLU A 2 7.67 20.76 17.99
C GLU A 2 7.71 19.24 18.08
N GLN A 3 6.99 18.58 17.19
CA GLN A 3 7.15 17.15 17.00
C GLN A 3 8.46 16.95 16.24
N SER A 4 9.51 16.61 16.97
CA SER A 4 10.77 16.18 16.39
C SER A 4 10.50 14.91 15.60
N LEU A 5 10.60 14.99 14.27
CA LEU A 5 10.48 13.81 13.42
C LEU A 5 11.55 12.79 13.84
N PRO A 6 11.21 11.49 13.92
CA PRO A 6 12.15 10.44 14.31
C PRO A 6 13.38 10.45 13.41
N LYS A 7 14.50 9.96 13.96
CA LYS A 7 15.77 9.86 13.24
C LYS A 7 15.59 8.93 12.04
N HIS A 8 15.80 9.45 10.84
CA HIS A 8 15.71 8.68 9.60
C HIS A 8 16.66 7.47 9.66
N ASP A 9 16.11 6.28 9.47
CA ASP A 9 16.85 5.00 9.55
C ASP A 9 16.75 4.27 8.21
N CYS A 10 17.79 4.40 7.39
CA CYS A 10 17.84 3.82 6.05
C CYS A 10 17.71 2.27 6.06
N SER A 11 18.00 1.61 7.19
CA SER A 11 17.90 0.14 7.26
C SER A 11 16.46 -0.33 7.37
N LYS A 12 15.61 0.43 8.08
CA LYS A 12 14.17 0.13 8.23
C LYS A 12 13.33 0.65 7.07
N PHE A 13 13.87 1.63 6.33
CA PHE A 13 13.25 2.21 5.16
C PHE A 13 12.84 1.16 4.12
N VAL A 14 13.67 0.15 3.84
CA VAL A 14 13.40 -0.85 2.80
C VAL A 14 12.11 -1.63 3.10
N GLU A 15 11.92 -2.06 4.34
CA GLU A 15 10.69 -2.77 4.75
C GLU A 15 9.45 -1.87 4.65
N GLN A 16 9.59 -0.60 5.06
CA GLN A 16 8.51 0.37 5.01
C GLN A 16 8.11 0.76 3.58
N VAL A 17 9.05 0.80 2.62
CA VAL A 17 8.75 1.03 1.21
C VAL A 17 7.74 0.01 0.70
N PHE A 18 7.95 -1.28 1.01
CA PHE A 18 7.03 -2.33 0.56
C PHE A 18 5.64 -2.16 1.17
N LEU A 19 5.55 -1.94 2.48
CA LEU A 19 4.27 -1.72 3.17
C LEU A 19 3.48 -0.54 2.58
N VAL A 20 4.17 0.58 2.28
CA VAL A 20 3.56 1.74 1.63
C VAL A 20 3.12 1.42 0.20
N LEU A 21 3.96 0.75 -0.59
CA LEU A 21 3.64 0.41 -1.97
C LEU A 21 2.52 -0.63 -2.08
N ASP A 22 2.35 -1.52 -1.10
CA ASP A 22 1.27 -2.51 -1.00
C ASP A 22 -0.04 -1.95 -0.43
N GLY A 23 -0.01 -0.73 0.12
CA GLY A 23 -1.19 -0.10 0.71
C GLY A 23 -1.55 -0.66 2.08
N GLU A 24 -0.59 -1.27 2.77
CA GLU A 24 -0.73 -1.82 4.12
C GLU A 24 -0.56 -0.77 5.24
N MET A 25 -0.30 0.48 4.85
CA MET A 25 -0.18 1.63 5.76
C MET A 25 -1.36 2.58 5.62
N SER A 26 -1.71 3.24 6.72
CA SER A 26 -2.71 4.31 6.73
C SER A 26 -2.24 5.50 5.87
N GLU A 27 -3.16 6.33 5.41
CA GLU A 27 -2.83 7.52 4.62
C GLU A 27 -1.95 8.51 5.42
N GLU A 28 -2.21 8.63 6.72
CA GLU A 28 -1.41 9.45 7.65
C GLU A 28 0.03 8.94 7.76
N GLU A 29 0.21 7.62 7.92
CA GLU A 29 1.52 6.98 8.02
C GLU A 29 2.30 7.09 6.72
N THR A 30 1.62 6.94 5.59
CA THR A 30 2.20 7.11 4.26
C THR A 30 2.74 8.53 4.08
N ASN A 31 1.96 9.56 4.46
CA ASN A 31 2.41 10.94 4.35
C ASN A 31 3.64 11.25 5.23
N LEU A 32 3.66 10.71 6.45
CA LEU A 32 4.82 10.83 7.35
C LEU A 32 6.06 10.12 6.77
N PHE A 33 5.87 8.94 6.17
CA PHE A 33 6.94 8.21 5.51
C PHE A 33 7.52 8.98 4.32
N ILE A 34 6.68 9.56 3.46
CA ILE A 34 7.14 10.36 2.32
C ILE A 34 7.97 11.56 2.81
N GLN A 35 7.49 12.29 3.82
CA GLN A 35 8.25 13.40 4.41
C GLN A 35 9.58 12.96 5.04
N ASP A 36 9.63 11.76 5.62
CA ASP A 36 10.85 11.20 6.20
C ASP A 36 11.92 10.93 5.13
N ILE A 37 11.51 10.31 4.01
CA ILE A 37 12.43 9.88 2.94
C ILE A 37 12.89 11.02 2.05
N GLU A 38 12.11 12.11 1.95
CA GLU A 38 12.54 13.33 1.26
C GLU A 38 13.79 13.97 1.89
N ARG A 39 14.07 13.68 3.17
CA ARG A 39 15.28 14.12 3.88
C ARG A 39 16.53 13.36 3.46
N CYS A 40 16.39 12.23 2.77
CA CYS A 40 17.48 11.36 2.33
C CYS A 40 17.35 11.06 0.84
N SER A 41 18.19 11.71 0.03
CA SER A 41 18.20 11.54 -1.44
C SER A 41 18.37 10.09 -1.88
N HIS A 42 19.16 9.30 -1.17
CA HIS A 42 19.35 7.87 -1.48
C HIS A 42 18.06 7.05 -1.29
N CYS A 43 17.36 7.25 -0.18
CA CYS A 43 16.09 6.57 0.09
C CYS A 43 15.01 7.02 -0.89
N LEU A 44 14.92 8.32 -1.18
CA LEU A 44 13.98 8.83 -2.17
C LEU A 44 14.19 8.20 -3.57
N GLN A 45 15.44 8.05 -4.01
CA GLN A 45 15.76 7.38 -5.27
C GLN A 45 15.33 5.92 -5.25
N HIS A 46 15.64 5.17 -4.19
CA HIS A 46 15.21 3.78 -4.04
C HIS A 46 13.68 3.64 -4.06
N TYR A 47 12.95 4.51 -3.35
CA TYR A 47 11.49 4.50 -3.35
C TYR A 47 10.92 4.72 -4.76
N ASN A 48 11.47 5.68 -5.51
CA ASN A 48 11.01 5.94 -6.87
C ASN A 48 11.25 4.75 -7.80
N ILE A 49 12.42 4.10 -7.70
CA ILE A 49 12.75 2.90 -8.49
C ILE A 49 11.75 1.78 -8.18
N GLU A 50 11.52 1.47 -6.91
CA GLU A 50 10.59 0.41 -6.49
C GLU A 50 9.15 0.73 -6.94
N LYS A 51 8.74 2.00 -6.84
CA LYS A 51 7.43 2.46 -7.30
C LYS A 51 7.27 2.30 -8.81
N GLU A 52 8.26 2.71 -9.60
CA GLU A 52 8.25 2.56 -11.06
C GLU A 52 8.26 1.09 -11.47
N LEU A 53 9.05 0.26 -10.78
CA LEU A 53 9.09 -1.19 -11.00
C LEU A 53 7.71 -1.82 -10.75
N LYS A 54 7.07 -1.51 -9.62
CA LYS A 54 5.74 -2.03 -9.28
C LYS A 54 4.69 -1.59 -10.31
N ALA A 55 4.72 -0.32 -10.72
CA ALA A 55 3.84 0.20 -11.76
C ALA A 55 4.07 -0.48 -13.12
N PHE A 56 5.34 -0.72 -13.47
CA PHE A 56 5.70 -1.41 -14.70
C PHE A 56 5.22 -2.86 -14.71
N LEU A 57 5.38 -3.59 -13.61
CA LEU A 57 4.86 -4.96 -13.46
C LEU A 57 3.34 -4.98 -13.57
N ALA A 58 2.65 -4.09 -12.86
CA ALA A 58 1.19 -3.99 -12.92
C ALA A 58 0.65 -3.63 -14.31
N ASN A 59 1.44 -2.91 -15.13
CA ASN A 59 1.09 -2.59 -16.51
C ASN A 59 1.40 -3.72 -17.50
N ARG A 60 2.40 -4.55 -17.22
CA ARG A 60 2.74 -5.71 -18.05
C ARG A 60 1.82 -6.89 -17.83
N GLU A 61 1.26 -7.00 -16.65
CA GLU A 61 0.30 -8.03 -16.35
C GLU A 61 -1.04 -7.73 -17.04
N GLU A 62 -1.49 -8.65 -17.90
CA GLU A 62 -2.84 -8.57 -18.43
C GLU A 62 -3.82 -8.79 -17.28
N ARG A 63 -4.58 -7.75 -16.94
CA ARG A 63 -5.61 -7.87 -15.90
C ARG A 63 -6.70 -8.81 -16.39
N LYS A 64 -6.66 -10.06 -15.93
CA LYS A 64 -7.72 -11.03 -16.18
C LYS A 64 -8.95 -10.61 -15.39
N CYS A 65 -10.08 -10.48 -16.08
CA CYS A 65 -11.36 -10.35 -15.41
C CYS A 65 -11.61 -11.62 -14.58
N CYS A 66 -11.93 -11.44 -13.30
CA CYS A 66 -12.46 -12.52 -12.48
C CYS A 66 -13.78 -13.02 -13.11
N SER A 67 -14.03 -14.33 -13.06
CA SER A 67 -15.28 -14.89 -13.58
C SER A 67 -16.50 -14.27 -12.88
N GLU A 68 -17.60 -14.07 -13.61
CA GLU A 68 -18.84 -13.54 -13.04
C GLU A 68 -19.36 -14.43 -11.90
N THR A 69 -19.17 -15.75 -12.00
CA THR A 69 -19.52 -16.70 -10.94
C THR A 69 -18.81 -16.41 -9.63
N LEU A 70 -17.50 -16.11 -9.68
CA LEU A 70 -16.72 -15.75 -8.49
C LEU A 70 -17.21 -14.44 -7.89
N ARG A 71 -17.48 -13.43 -8.73
CA ARG A 71 -18.01 -12.14 -8.29
C ARG A 71 -19.36 -12.29 -7.58
N VAL A 72 -20.29 -13.04 -8.17
CA VAL A 72 -21.62 -13.31 -7.59
C VAL A 72 -21.48 -14.07 -6.27
N SER A 73 -20.62 -15.08 -6.20
CA SER A 73 -20.39 -15.84 -4.96
C SER A 73 -19.84 -14.97 -3.83
N ILE A 74 -18.90 -14.07 -4.12
CA ILE A 74 -18.35 -13.14 -3.13
C ILE A 74 -19.43 -12.16 -2.66
N MET A 75 -20.21 -11.58 -3.58
CA MET A 75 -21.30 -10.66 -3.24
C MET A 75 -22.37 -11.33 -2.37
N GLN A 76 -22.72 -12.59 -2.67
CA GLN A 76 -23.67 -13.35 -1.86
C GLN A 76 -23.15 -13.56 -0.43
N GLN A 77 -21.89 -13.99 -0.28
CA GLN A 77 -21.29 -14.18 1.05
C GLN A 77 -21.24 -12.87 1.86
N ILE A 78 -20.96 -11.73 1.22
CA ILE A 78 -20.98 -10.43 1.90
C ILE A 78 -22.39 -10.07 2.37
N SER A 79 -23.42 -10.30 1.52
CA SER A 79 -24.82 -10.06 1.88
C SER A 79 -25.23 -10.92 3.07
N ASP A 80 -24.97 -12.24 2.99
CA ASP A 80 -25.35 -13.19 4.03
C ASP A 80 -24.73 -12.85 5.39
N LEU A 81 -23.47 -12.38 5.41
CA LEU A 81 -22.80 -11.91 6.63
C LEU A 81 -23.44 -10.62 7.18
N SER A 82 -23.85 -9.70 6.31
CA SER A 82 -24.51 -8.45 6.75
C SER A 82 -25.91 -8.67 7.32
N ASP A 83 -26.63 -9.70 6.84
CA ASP A 83 -27.93 -10.10 7.38
C ASP A 83 -27.81 -10.77 8.76
N GLN A 84 -26.66 -11.40 9.07
CA GLN A 84 -26.41 -12.06 10.35
C GLN A 84 -26.07 -11.11 11.51
N GLU A 85 -25.59 -9.88 11.26
CA GLU A 85 -25.35 -8.89 12.32
C GLU A 85 -26.60 -8.09 12.73
N SER A 86 -27.72 -8.32 12.05
CA SER A 86 -28.99 -7.61 12.28
C SER A 86 -29.96 -8.35 13.22
N LEU A 87 -29.53 -9.46 13.84
CA LEU A 87 -30.37 -10.35 14.67
C LEU A 87 -29.78 -10.60 16.06
#